data_AF-A0AAV2E0G7-F1
#
_entry.id   AF-A0AAV2E0G7-F1
#
_cell.length_a   1.000
_cell.length_b   1.000
_cell.length_c   1.000
_cell.angle_alpha   90.00
_cell.angle_beta   90.00
_cell.angle_gamma   90.00
#
_symmetry.space_group_name_H-M   'P 1'
#
loop_
_entity.id
_entity.type
_entity.pdbx_description
1 polymer ?
#
loop_
_entity_poly.entity_id
_entity_poly.type
_entity_poly.pdbx_seq_one_letter_code
_entity_poly.pdbx_strand_id
1 'polypeptide(L)'
;MDNTNSHGWTSIFGSSSRGGNSVDSSQGSVNQPLPDSPEPVAPAAPLNPAVAQPDEDRLQELSDRLRINSINLQLSREQQDNLLETQLEIEREIEGALLEAGYSLESLISKRHQLRALLFYPRGTLLSEATYSRYLTQMGNNGVHHSTPYLRIAEAIRKNDLLL
;
A
#
# COMPACT_ATOMS: atom_id res chain seq x y z
N MET A 1 3.74 1.11 -36.67
CA MET A 1 4.07 -0.22 -36.08
C MET A 1 4.43 0.11 -34.65
N ASP A 2 3.42 0.02 -33.80
CA ASP A 2 3.30 0.89 -32.65
C ASP A 2 3.71 0.13 -31.39
N ASN A 3 4.79 0.65 -30.79
CA ASN A 3 5.04 0.82 -29.36
C ASN A 3 4.44 -0.23 -28.38
N THR A 4 5.27 -1.20 -27.99
CA THR A 4 5.09 -1.96 -26.75
C THR A 4 5.49 -1.08 -25.57
N ASN A 5 4.51 -0.44 -24.92
CA ASN A 5 4.74 0.37 -23.74
C ASN A 5 4.43 -0.45 -22.48
N SER A 6 5.45 -1.19 -22.01
CA SER A 6 5.47 -1.79 -20.68
C SER A 6 5.70 -0.68 -19.65
N HIS A 7 4.66 -0.30 -18.92
CA HIS A 7 4.78 0.63 -17.79
C HIS A 7 4.87 -0.17 -16.49
N GLY A 8 6.05 -0.73 -16.22
CA GLY A 8 6.42 -1.17 -14.88
C GLY A 8 6.80 0.05 -14.03
N TRP A 9 6.01 0.34 -13.00
CA TRP A 9 6.18 1.49 -12.09
C TRP A 9 7.33 1.33 -11.08
N THR A 10 8.40 0.63 -11.43
CA THR A 10 9.52 0.34 -10.51
C THR A 10 10.75 1.20 -10.85
N SER A 11 10.71 2.51 -10.60
CA SER A 11 11.93 3.35 -10.55
C SER A 11 11.60 4.76 -10.02
N ILE A 12 11.61 4.95 -8.70
CA ILE A 12 11.46 6.28 -8.09
C ILE A 12 12.54 6.62 -7.05
N PHE A 13 13.61 5.84 -6.93
CA PHE A 13 14.73 6.19 -6.07
C PHE A 13 15.92 6.67 -6.90
N GLY A 14 16.18 7.98 -6.78
CA GLY A 14 17.07 8.76 -7.63
C GLY A 14 18.56 8.48 -7.45
N SER A 15 19.27 8.50 -8.58
CA SER A 15 20.72 8.60 -8.64
C SER A 15 21.11 10.06 -8.88
N SER A 16 21.71 10.72 -7.91
CA SER A 16 22.35 12.03 -8.11
C SER A 16 23.83 11.83 -8.45
N SER A 17 24.16 12.07 -9.71
CA SER A 17 25.52 12.17 -10.24
C SER A 17 26.13 13.54 -9.94
N ARG A 18 27.39 13.60 -9.51
CA ARG A 18 28.44 14.41 -10.20
C ARG A 18 29.81 14.27 -9.54
N GLY A 19 30.79 13.91 -10.36
CA GLY A 19 32.21 14.05 -10.04
C GLY A 19 32.71 15.49 -10.16
N GLY A 20 33.91 15.71 -9.63
CA GLY A 20 34.70 16.94 -9.76
C GLY A 20 35.96 16.85 -8.91
N ASN A 21 37.11 16.88 -9.57
CA ASN A 21 38.43 16.56 -9.04
C ASN A 21 39.19 17.86 -8.74
N SER A 22 40.03 17.93 -7.71
CA SER A 22 41.47 18.29 -7.79
C SER A 22 42.14 18.40 -6.41
N VAL A 23 43.44 18.17 -6.44
CA VAL A 23 44.49 17.97 -5.41
C VAL A 23 44.92 19.23 -4.63
N ASP A 24 45.42 19.08 -3.39
CA ASP A 24 46.87 19.23 -3.06
C ASP A 24 47.20 19.20 -1.54
N SER A 25 48.22 18.38 -1.23
CA SER A 25 49.29 18.45 -0.20
C SER A 25 49.08 18.54 1.33
N SER A 26 49.44 17.41 1.98
CA SER A 26 50.67 17.22 2.79
C SER A 26 50.66 17.29 4.34
N GLN A 27 51.04 16.13 4.89
CA GLN A 27 51.80 15.81 6.13
C GLN A 27 51.08 15.69 7.48
N GLY A 28 51.21 14.51 8.11
CA GLY A 28 51.01 14.32 9.55
C GLY A 28 50.75 12.88 10.04
N SER A 29 51.81 12.06 10.12
CA SER A 29 52.10 11.08 11.19
C SER A 29 51.07 10.00 11.65
N VAL A 30 51.34 8.76 11.23
CA VAL A 30 51.29 7.45 11.94
C VAL A 30 50.46 7.32 13.24
N ASN A 31 49.39 6.50 13.23
CA ASN A 31 49.21 5.31 14.11
C ASN A 31 47.84 4.60 13.93
N GLN A 32 47.92 3.28 13.65
CA GLN A 32 46.97 2.16 13.89
C GLN A 32 45.61 2.08 13.14
N PRO A 33 45.22 0.86 12.67
CA PRO A 33 43.87 0.59 12.17
C PRO A 33 42.90 0.41 13.35
N LEU A 34 41.86 1.23 13.41
CA LEU A 34 40.79 1.08 14.40
C LEU A 34 39.89 -0.10 13.97
N PRO A 35 39.49 -1.00 14.89
CA PRO A 35 38.66 -2.16 14.58
C PRO A 35 37.22 -1.72 14.27
N ASP A 36 36.56 -2.49 13.40
CA ASP A 36 35.15 -2.46 13.02
C ASP A 36 34.26 -1.62 13.97
N SER A 37 33.92 -0.40 13.56
CA SER A 37 32.67 0.21 14.03
C SER A 37 31.54 -0.59 13.40
N PRO A 38 30.67 -1.26 14.17
CA PRO A 38 29.40 -1.67 13.61
C PRO A 38 28.71 -0.38 13.17
N GLU A 39 28.46 -0.22 11.87
CA GLU A 39 27.48 0.76 11.41
C GLU A 39 26.26 0.63 12.32
N PRO A 40 25.72 1.73 12.86
CA PRO A 40 24.43 1.68 13.51
C PRO A 40 23.47 1.15 12.45
N VAL A 41 23.07 -0.11 12.59
CA VAL A 41 21.97 -0.67 11.81
C VAL A 41 20.82 0.28 12.10
N ALA A 42 20.51 1.16 11.15
CA ALA A 42 19.33 1.99 11.23
C ALA A 42 18.19 1.04 11.61
N PRO A 43 17.45 1.30 12.70
CA PRO A 43 16.36 0.41 13.06
C PRO A 43 15.51 0.26 11.80
N ALA A 44 15.39 -0.98 11.33
CA ALA A 44 14.49 -1.31 10.24
C ALA A 44 13.18 -0.60 10.58
N ALA A 45 12.69 0.22 9.64
CA ALA A 45 11.43 0.92 9.81
C ALA A 45 10.43 -0.09 10.40
N PRO A 46 9.69 0.28 11.47
CA PRO A 46 8.90 -0.69 12.21
C PRO A 46 8.05 -1.48 11.23
N LEU A 47 8.26 -2.80 11.22
CA LEU A 47 7.39 -3.73 10.54
C LEU A 47 5.96 -3.37 10.98
N ASN A 48 5.16 -2.99 9.99
CA ASN A 48 3.74 -2.64 10.09
C ASN A 48 3.07 -3.37 11.27
N PRO A 49 2.53 -2.67 12.29
CA PRO A 49 2.12 -3.32 13.53
C PRO A 49 0.98 -4.29 13.22
N ALA A 50 1.26 -5.59 13.40
CA ALA A 50 0.31 -6.71 13.34
C ALA A 50 -0.66 -6.66 12.15
N VAL A 51 -0.32 -7.34 11.05
CA VAL A 51 -1.29 -7.61 9.97
C VAL A 51 -2.53 -8.25 10.60
N ALA A 52 -3.70 -7.61 10.42
CA ALA A 52 -4.98 -8.05 10.96
C ALA A 52 -5.30 -9.52 10.61
N GLN A 53 -4.86 -9.95 9.43
CA GLN A 53 -5.10 -11.29 8.88
C GLN A 53 -3.98 -11.61 7.89
N PRO A 54 -3.48 -12.86 7.82
CA PRO A 54 -2.49 -13.25 6.79
C PRO A 54 -2.98 -12.94 5.37
N ASP A 55 -2.08 -12.49 4.50
CA ASP A 55 -2.46 -12.09 3.14
C ASP A 55 -3.09 -13.23 2.32
N GLU A 56 -2.72 -14.49 2.56
CA GLU A 56 -3.33 -15.65 1.91
C GLU A 56 -4.83 -15.75 2.23
N ASP A 57 -5.20 -15.63 3.51
CA ASP A 57 -6.59 -15.65 3.92
C ASP A 57 -7.34 -14.41 3.39
N ARG A 58 -6.67 -13.25 3.35
CA ARG A 58 -7.24 -12.01 2.77
C ARG A 58 -7.53 -12.18 1.28
N LEU A 59 -6.58 -12.70 0.52
CA LEU A 59 -6.72 -12.96 -0.90
C LEU A 59 -7.83 -13.97 -1.17
N GLN A 60 -7.93 -15.02 -0.36
CA GLN A 60 -9.03 -15.98 -0.46
C GLN A 60 -10.39 -15.30 -0.24
N GLU A 61 -10.54 -14.50 0.82
CA GLU A 61 -11.78 -13.77 1.08
C GLU A 61 -12.11 -12.72 0.00
N LEU A 62 -11.10 -12.00 -0.52
CA LEU A 62 -11.26 -11.05 -1.62
C LEU A 62 -11.68 -11.76 -2.91
N SER A 63 -11.09 -12.91 -3.21
CA SER A 63 -11.41 -13.75 -4.37
C SER A 63 -12.86 -14.25 -4.30
N ASP A 64 -13.29 -14.76 -3.14
CA ASP A 64 -14.66 -15.21 -2.94
C ASP A 64 -15.67 -14.07 -3.13
N ARG A 65 -15.35 -12.87 -2.63
CA ARG A 65 -16.18 -11.67 -2.80
C ARG A 65 -16.19 -11.18 -4.24
N LEU A 66 -15.04 -11.16 -4.91
CA LEU A 66 -14.93 -10.75 -6.30
C LEU A 66 -15.83 -11.64 -7.15
N ARG A 67 -15.73 -12.96 -7.00
CA ARG A 67 -16.56 -13.94 -7.70
C ARG A 67 -18.06 -13.69 -7.54
N ILE A 68 -18.52 -13.39 -6.32
CA ILE A 68 -19.95 -13.11 -6.04
C ILE A 68 -20.38 -11.79 -6.70
N ASN A 69 -19.54 -10.75 -6.65
CA ASN A 69 -19.89 -9.41 -7.14
C ASN A 69 -19.58 -9.21 -8.63
N SER A 70 -18.95 -10.21 -9.28
CA SER A 70 -18.59 -10.19 -10.70
C SER A 70 -19.33 -11.23 -11.54
N ILE A 71 -20.41 -11.84 -11.04
CA ILE A 71 -21.16 -12.91 -11.75
C ILE A 71 -21.56 -12.49 -13.17
N ASN A 72 -21.89 -11.21 -13.37
CA ASN A 72 -22.30 -10.68 -14.68
C ASN A 72 -21.14 -10.07 -15.48
N LEU A 73 -19.89 -10.17 -14.99
CA LEU A 73 -18.70 -9.61 -15.63
C LEU A 73 -17.84 -10.76 -16.18
N GLN A 74 -17.49 -10.67 -17.46
CA GLN A 74 -16.53 -11.60 -18.07
C GLN A 74 -15.10 -11.10 -17.84
N LEU A 75 -14.58 -11.33 -16.64
CA LEU A 75 -13.21 -11.00 -16.30
C LEU A 75 -12.28 -12.13 -16.72
N SER A 76 -11.21 -11.82 -17.45
CA SER A 76 -10.11 -12.77 -17.69
C SER A 76 -9.41 -13.13 -16.37
N ARG A 77 -8.66 -14.23 -16.35
CA ARG A 77 -7.85 -14.60 -15.17
C ARG A 77 -6.89 -13.48 -14.77
N GLU A 78 -6.18 -12.92 -15.75
CA GLU A 78 -5.26 -11.80 -15.53
C GLU A 78 -5.97 -10.57 -14.93
N GLN A 79 -7.18 -10.24 -15.41
CA GLN A 79 -7.96 -9.15 -14.84
C GLN A 79 -8.38 -9.44 -13.39
N GLN A 80 -8.74 -10.69 -13.08
CA GLN A 80 -9.07 -11.09 -11.72
C GLN A 80 -7.86 -10.96 -10.80
N ASP A 81 -6.70 -11.47 -11.22
CA ASP A 81 -5.47 -11.44 -10.44
C ASP A 81 -5.03 -9.98 -10.17
N ASN A 82 -5.01 -9.14 -11.20
CA ASN A 82 -4.69 -7.71 -11.06
C ASN A 82 -5.66 -6.98 -10.12
N LEU A 83 -6.96 -7.29 -10.21
CA LEU A 83 -7.96 -6.70 -9.32
C LEU A 83 -7.74 -7.14 -7.87
N LEU A 84 -7.39 -8.41 -7.62
CA LEU A 84 -7.15 -8.92 -6.27
C LEU A 84 -5.90 -8.31 -5.66
N GLU A 85 -4.81 -8.21 -6.41
CA GLU A 85 -3.57 -7.55 -5.96
C GLU A 85 -3.85 -6.08 -5.62
N THR A 86 -4.55 -5.36 -6.49
CA THR A 86 -4.89 -3.96 -6.27
C THR A 86 -5.81 -3.78 -5.06
N GLN A 87 -6.78 -4.69 -4.87
CA GLN A 87 -7.65 -4.66 -3.69
C GLN A 87 -6.86 -4.91 -2.41
N LEU A 88 -5.93 -5.87 -2.41
CA LEU A 88 -5.08 -6.15 -1.27
C LEU A 88 -4.21 -4.94 -0.89
N GLU A 89 -3.62 -4.26 -1.87
CA GLU A 89 -2.81 -3.05 -1.64
C GLU A 89 -3.65 -1.93 -1.02
N ILE A 90 -4.81 -1.62 -1.59
CA ILE A 90 -5.74 -0.61 -1.05
C ILE A 90 -6.18 -0.97 0.38
N GLU A 91 -6.49 -2.24 0.65
CA GLU A 91 -6.90 -2.70 1.98
C GLU A 91 -5.78 -2.47 3.01
N ARG A 92 -4.52 -2.79 2.65
CA ARG A 92 -3.35 -2.60 3.51
C ARG A 92 -3.13 -1.13 3.87
N GLU A 93 -3.12 -0.25 2.87
CA GLU A 93 -2.92 1.19 3.07
C GLU A 93 -4.00 1.77 4.00
N ILE A 94 -5.26 1.39 3.76
CA ILE A 94 -6.39 1.86 4.55
C ILE A 94 -6.35 1.32 5.99
N GLU A 95 -6.09 0.03 6.18
CA GLU A 95 -5.99 -0.57 7.52
C GLU A 95 -4.84 0.07 8.30
N GLY A 96 -3.67 0.30 7.68
CA GLY A 96 -2.56 1.03 8.28
C GLY A 96 -2.98 2.42 8.75
N ALA A 97 -3.63 3.20 7.88
CA ALA A 97 -4.12 4.54 8.22
C ALA A 97 -5.22 4.53 9.32
N LEU A 98 -5.97 3.45 9.46
CA LEU A 98 -6.94 3.29 10.56
C LEU A 98 -6.25 2.95 11.88
N LEU A 99 -5.23 2.08 11.86
CA LEU A 99 -4.42 1.78 13.03
C LEU A 99 -3.68 3.04 13.55
N GLU A 100 -3.11 3.84 12.64
CA GLU A 100 -2.48 5.12 12.96
C GLU A 100 -3.47 6.13 13.56
N ALA A 101 -4.73 6.09 13.13
CA ALA A 101 -5.82 6.90 13.68
C ALA A 101 -6.30 6.41 15.07
N GLY A 102 -5.77 5.29 15.58
CA GLY A 102 -6.06 4.77 16.91
C GLY A 102 -7.17 3.72 16.99
N TYR A 103 -7.66 3.22 15.85
CA TYR A 103 -8.60 2.09 15.84
C TYR A 103 -7.89 0.78 16.19
N SER A 104 -8.60 -0.12 16.88
CA SER A 104 -8.00 -1.38 17.33
C SER A 104 -7.90 -2.40 16.20
N LEU A 105 -6.87 -3.26 16.25
CA LEU A 105 -6.75 -4.37 15.30
C LEU A 105 -7.97 -5.30 15.34
N GLU A 106 -8.46 -5.61 16.55
CA GLU A 106 -9.62 -6.47 16.76
C GLU A 106 -10.88 -5.93 16.06
N SER A 107 -11.12 -4.62 16.16
CA SER A 107 -12.27 -4.01 15.50
C SER A 107 -12.13 -4.06 13.98
N LEU A 108 -10.93 -3.81 13.43
CA LEU A 108 -10.67 -3.97 11.99
C LEU A 108 -10.94 -5.41 11.52
N ILE A 109 -10.45 -6.42 12.24
CA ILE A 109 -10.69 -7.85 11.91
C ILE A 109 -12.18 -8.18 11.98
N SER A 110 -12.87 -7.73 13.02
CA SER A 110 -14.30 -8.02 13.23
C SER A 110 -15.19 -7.33 12.18
N LYS A 111 -14.73 -6.20 11.64
CA LYS A 111 -15.45 -5.37 10.66
C LYS A 111 -14.90 -5.49 9.25
N ARG A 112 -13.92 -6.38 9.00
CA ARG A 112 -13.25 -6.55 7.69
C ARG A 112 -14.21 -6.71 6.52
N HIS A 113 -15.30 -7.43 6.74
CA HIS A 113 -16.33 -7.65 5.73
C HIS A 113 -17.09 -6.37 5.35
N GLN A 114 -17.32 -5.47 6.31
CA GLN A 114 -17.97 -4.18 6.10
C GLN A 114 -16.98 -3.18 5.51
N LEU A 115 -15.72 -3.19 5.96
CA LEU A 115 -14.63 -2.44 5.35
C LEU A 115 -14.49 -2.79 3.87
N ARG A 116 -14.35 -4.07 3.52
CA ARG A 116 -14.28 -4.54 2.13
C ARG A 116 -15.49 -4.13 1.30
N ALA A 117 -16.69 -4.17 1.88
CA ALA A 117 -17.90 -3.69 1.20
C ALA A 117 -17.83 -2.19 0.89
N LEU A 118 -17.39 -1.37 1.86
CA LEU A 118 -17.23 0.07 1.66
C LEU A 118 -16.10 0.39 0.68
N LEU A 119 -14.99 -0.33 0.71
CA LEU A 119 -13.82 -0.11 -0.14
C LEU A 119 -14.10 -0.46 -1.61
N PHE A 120 -14.57 -1.67 -1.86
CA PHE A 120 -14.58 -2.29 -3.19
C PHE A 120 -15.98 -2.38 -3.81
N TYR A 121 -17.03 -2.26 -2.98
CA TYR A 121 -18.43 -2.44 -3.37
C TYR A 121 -19.36 -1.36 -2.79
N PRO A 122 -19.05 -0.05 -2.88
CA PRO A 122 -19.79 1.01 -2.18
C PRO A 122 -21.26 1.18 -2.59
N ARG A 123 -21.73 0.42 -3.59
CA ARG A 123 -23.12 0.32 -4.02
C ARG A 123 -23.55 -1.12 -4.32
N GLY A 124 -22.87 -2.10 -3.71
CA GLY A 124 -23.05 -3.53 -4.02
C GLY A 124 -22.50 -3.96 -5.38
N THR A 125 -21.73 -3.11 -6.05
CA THR A 125 -21.14 -3.38 -7.37
C THR A 125 -19.64 -3.18 -7.34
N LEU A 126 -18.91 -4.06 -8.02
CA LEU A 126 -17.46 -3.97 -8.16
C LEU A 126 -17.07 -2.63 -8.81
N LEU A 127 -16.06 -1.97 -8.25
CA LEU A 127 -15.47 -0.77 -8.86
C LEU A 127 -14.60 -1.13 -10.07
N SER A 128 -14.49 -0.20 -11.02
CA SER A 128 -13.60 -0.38 -12.18
C SER A 128 -12.13 -0.32 -11.78
N GLU A 129 -11.27 -0.99 -12.55
CA GLU A 129 -9.81 -0.93 -12.40
C GLU A 129 -9.28 0.52 -12.41
N ALA A 130 -9.76 1.35 -13.34
CA ALA A 130 -9.43 2.77 -13.39
C ALA A 130 -9.80 3.54 -12.11
N THR A 131 -10.84 3.10 -11.38
CA THR A 131 -11.18 3.68 -10.07
C THR A 131 -10.16 3.28 -9.01
N TYR A 132 -9.70 2.03 -9.02
CA TYR A 132 -8.66 1.59 -8.10
C TYR A 132 -7.32 2.28 -8.36
N SER A 133 -6.88 2.39 -9.62
CA SER A 133 -5.65 3.13 -9.97
C SER A 133 -5.73 4.59 -9.51
N ARG A 134 -6.91 5.22 -9.61
CA ARG A 134 -7.13 6.57 -9.07
C ARG A 134 -7.01 6.62 -7.56
N TYR A 135 -7.48 5.60 -6.83
CA TYR A 135 -7.33 5.54 -5.37
C TYR A 135 -5.86 5.43 -4.96
N LEU A 136 -5.11 4.52 -5.56
CA LEU A 136 -3.66 4.40 -5.29
C LEU A 136 -2.92 5.70 -5.64
N THR A 137 -3.25 6.33 -6.75
CA THR A 137 -2.69 7.65 -7.12
C THR A 137 -3.01 8.73 -6.06
N GLN A 138 -4.24 8.76 -5.54
CA GLN A 138 -4.61 9.69 -4.46
C GLN A 138 -3.82 9.43 -3.19
N MET A 139 -3.65 8.16 -2.80
CA MET A 139 -2.90 7.75 -1.62
C MET A 139 -1.42 8.14 -1.75
N GLY A 140 -0.79 7.85 -2.88
CA GLY A 140 0.62 8.18 -3.14
C GLY A 140 0.90 9.68 -3.21
N ASN A 141 -0.02 10.47 -3.79
CA ASN A 141 0.21 11.91 -3.98
C ASN A 141 -0.16 12.76 -2.75
N ASN A 142 -1.24 12.39 -2.05
CA ASN A 142 -1.85 13.24 -1.02
C ASN A 142 -1.87 12.59 0.37
N GLY A 143 -1.44 11.33 0.49
CA GLY A 143 -1.57 10.53 1.70
C GLY A 143 -2.91 9.80 1.79
N VAL A 144 -2.92 8.67 2.52
CA VAL A 144 -4.07 7.76 2.60
C VAL A 144 -5.31 8.44 3.19
N HIS A 145 -5.15 9.27 4.23
CA HIS A 145 -6.25 9.99 4.89
C HIS A 145 -7.05 10.92 3.97
N HIS A 146 -6.43 11.36 2.87
CA HIS A 146 -7.05 12.24 1.87
C HIS A 146 -7.62 11.49 0.65
N SER A 147 -7.50 10.16 0.64
CA SER A 147 -8.04 9.33 -0.45
C SER A 147 -9.56 9.17 -0.34
N THR A 148 -10.22 9.06 -1.50
CA THR A 148 -11.67 8.79 -1.57
C THR A 148 -12.11 7.57 -0.73
N PRO A 149 -11.44 6.40 -0.78
CA PRO A 149 -11.84 5.25 0.03
C PRO A 149 -11.72 5.49 1.53
N TYR A 150 -10.67 6.18 2.00
CA TYR A 150 -10.53 6.51 3.42
C TYR A 150 -11.64 7.46 3.89
N LEU A 151 -11.89 8.54 3.15
CA LEU A 151 -12.94 9.49 3.48
C LEU A 151 -14.33 8.85 3.53
N ARG A 152 -14.58 7.84 2.68
CA ARG A 152 -15.81 7.04 2.73
C ARG A 152 -15.94 6.25 4.03
N ILE A 153 -14.85 5.63 4.49
CA ILE A 153 -14.83 4.91 5.77
C ILE A 153 -15.02 5.88 6.93
N ALA A 154 -14.28 6.99 6.96
CA ALA A 154 -14.41 8.01 8.00
C ALA A 154 -15.84 8.55 8.08
N GLU A 155 -16.49 8.78 6.94
CA GLU A 155 -17.88 9.20 6.88
C GLU A 155 -18.86 8.12 7.39
N ALA A 156 -18.63 6.85 7.07
CA ALA A 156 -19.43 5.73 7.58
C ALA A 156 -19.31 5.61 9.11
N ILE A 157 -18.11 5.81 9.66
CA ILE A 157 -17.88 5.85 11.12
C ILE A 157 -18.63 7.03 11.74
N ARG A 158 -18.48 8.23 11.16
CA ARG A 158 -19.17 9.44 11.64
C ARG A 158 -20.70 9.30 11.65
N LYS A 159 -21.26 8.52 10.73
CA LYS A 159 -22.70 8.23 10.64
C LYS A 159 -23.16 7.06 11.52
N ASN A 160 -22.24 6.37 12.20
CA ASN A 160 -22.48 5.12 12.92
C ASN A 160 -22.93 3.94 12.03
N ASP A 161 -22.67 4.01 10.72
CA ASP A 161 -22.89 2.90 9.78
C ASP A 161 -21.78 1.85 9.88
N LEU A 162 -20.60 2.25 10.40
CA LEU A 162 -19.46 1.40 10.72
C LEU A 162 -18.99 1.71 12.15
N LEU A 163 -18.83 0.68 12.97
CA LEU A 163 -18.35 0.83 14.35
C LEU A 163 -16.99 0.15 14.46
N LEU A 164 -15.93 0.97 14.54
CA LEU A 164 -14.54 0.55 14.73
C LEU A 164 -14.03 0.88 16.14
#